data_AF-A0A8T4U7F2-F1
#
_entry.id   AF-A0A8T4U7F2-F1
#
_cell.length_a   1.000
_cell.length_b   1.000
_cell.length_c   1.000
_cell.angle_alpha   90.00
_cell.angle_beta   90.00
_cell.angle_gamma   90.00
#
_symmetry.space_group_name_H-M   'P 1'
#
loop_
_entity.id
_entity.type
_entity.pdbx_description
1 polymer ?
#
loop_
_entity_poly.entity_id
_entity_poly.type
_entity_poly.pdbx_seq_one_letter_code
_entity_poly.pdbx_strand_id
1 'polypeptide(L)'
;MLFELTFSFADTFYYLEQVGVMNYVLPFLLVFAIVFAILEKTAILGENKKNINVVVSFVIGMLLVVQQGIVELINLFLPRVSLILVVMLMTLMLIAMLAGKKFEGIKGPVFSIGIILVIVAIIFALTSPPATSGFFLSEADKAALIRIGIPLLIFFIAVGIVTSGGERPNKESNMETLAKAFGRGKDS
;
A
#
# COMPACT_ATOMS: atom_id res chain seq x y z
N MET A 1 -53.12 3.38 18.41
CA MET A 1 -51.72 3.83 18.44
C MET A 1 -51.04 3.30 17.19
N LEU A 2 -50.86 4.17 16.19
CA LEU A 2 -50.11 3.83 14.99
C LEU A 2 -48.62 3.94 15.35
N PHE A 3 -47.90 2.84 15.24
CA PHE A 3 -46.46 2.78 15.42
C PHE A 3 -45.86 3.53 14.23
N GLU A 4 -45.45 4.79 14.40
CA GLU A 4 -44.64 5.46 13.39
C GLU A 4 -43.25 4.80 13.40
N LEU A 5 -43.09 3.77 12.57
CA LEU A 5 -41.81 3.19 12.24
C LEU A 5 -41.03 4.23 11.43
N THR A 6 -40.41 5.19 12.11
CA THR A 6 -39.41 6.05 11.48
C THR A 6 -38.19 5.19 11.20
N PHE A 7 -38.15 4.59 10.01
CA PHE A 7 -36.97 3.90 9.51
C PHE A 7 -35.82 4.92 9.44
N SER A 8 -34.88 4.83 10.38
CA SER A 8 -33.68 5.63 10.32
C SER A 8 -32.65 4.96 9.41
N PHE A 9 -31.74 5.76 8.88
CA PHE A 9 -30.62 5.23 8.09
C PHE A 9 -29.73 4.29 8.92
N ALA A 10 -29.62 4.53 10.23
CA ALA A 10 -28.90 3.65 11.15
C ALA A 10 -29.55 2.27 11.25
N ASP A 11 -30.88 2.20 11.27
CA ASP A 11 -31.62 0.92 11.30
C ASP A 11 -31.37 0.11 10.01
N THR A 12 -31.23 0.79 8.87
CA THR A 12 -30.89 0.14 7.60
C THR A 12 -29.48 -0.47 7.65
N PHE A 13 -28.50 0.25 8.19
CA PHE A 13 -27.15 -0.29 8.37
C PHE A 13 -27.12 -1.48 9.32
N TYR A 14 -27.80 -1.35 10.46
CA TYR A 14 -27.91 -2.42 11.43
C TYR A 14 -28.54 -3.67 10.81
N TYR A 15 -29.60 -3.50 10.03
CA TYR A 15 -30.21 -4.59 9.28
C TYR A 15 -29.24 -5.25 8.28
N LEU A 16 -28.52 -4.45 7.48
CA LEU A 16 -27.52 -4.94 6.52
C LEU A 16 -26.37 -5.70 7.21
N GLU A 17 -25.96 -5.26 8.38
CA GLU A 17 -24.97 -5.96 9.19
C GLU A 17 -25.51 -7.30 9.71
N GLN A 18 -26.74 -7.32 10.24
CA GLN A 18 -27.39 -8.53 10.74
C GLN A 18 -27.59 -9.59 9.65
N VAL A 19 -28.01 -9.19 8.45
CA VAL A 19 -28.13 -10.12 7.31
C VAL A 19 -26.77 -10.51 6.70
N GLY A 20 -25.67 -9.99 7.26
CA GLY A 20 -24.31 -10.35 6.86
C GLY A 20 -23.83 -9.67 5.59
N VAL A 21 -24.55 -8.68 5.04
CA VAL A 21 -24.11 -7.96 3.83
C VAL A 21 -22.75 -7.32 4.09
N MET A 22 -22.57 -6.65 5.23
CA MET A 22 -21.29 -6.02 5.58
C MET A 22 -20.18 -7.06 5.77
N ASN A 23 -20.50 -8.19 6.40
CA ASN A 23 -19.50 -9.22 6.75
C ASN A 23 -19.08 -10.10 5.58
N TYR A 24 -19.93 -10.29 4.56
CA TYR A 24 -19.66 -11.20 3.45
C TYR A 24 -19.54 -10.50 2.09
N VAL A 25 -20.39 -9.50 1.81
CA VAL A 25 -20.41 -8.82 0.50
C VAL A 25 -19.24 -7.85 0.35
N LEU A 26 -18.84 -7.16 1.41
CA LEU A 26 -17.65 -6.29 1.35
C LEU A 26 -16.36 -7.04 1.03
N PRO A 27 -15.98 -8.12 1.75
CA PRO A 27 -14.77 -8.89 1.42
C PRO A 27 -14.87 -9.57 0.06
N PHE A 28 -16.07 -10.03 -0.34
CA PHE A 28 -16.33 -10.52 -1.69
C PHE A 28 -15.97 -9.48 -2.76
N LEU A 29 -16.56 -8.28 -2.67
CA LEU A 29 -16.37 -7.21 -3.66
C LEU A 29 -14.91 -6.77 -3.72
N LEU A 30 -14.22 -6.72 -2.57
CA LEU A 30 -12.81 -6.39 -2.51
C LEU A 30 -11.98 -7.40 -3.31
N VAL A 31 -12.15 -8.69 -3.03
CA VAL A 31 -11.37 -9.76 -3.68
C VAL A 31 -11.72 -9.83 -5.16
N PHE A 32 -13.01 -9.77 -5.50
CA PHE A 32 -13.50 -9.69 -6.87
C PHE A 32 -12.80 -8.56 -7.63
N ALA A 33 -12.79 -7.35 -7.09
CA ALA A 33 -12.22 -6.18 -7.74
C ALA A 33 -10.69 -6.28 -7.90
N ILE A 34 -9.98 -6.76 -6.88
CA ILE A 34 -8.52 -6.94 -6.92
C ILE A 34 -8.15 -7.98 -7.98
N VAL A 35 -8.80 -9.15 -7.95
CA VAL A 35 -8.53 -10.23 -8.90
C VAL A 35 -8.88 -9.77 -10.32
N PHE A 36 -10.03 -9.12 -10.51
CA PHE A 36 -10.42 -8.55 -11.80
C PHE A 36 -9.38 -7.56 -12.34
N ALA A 37 -8.93 -6.63 -11.51
CA ALA A 37 -7.94 -5.62 -11.88
C ALA A 37 -6.58 -6.26 -12.23
N ILE A 38 -6.16 -7.29 -11.49
CA ILE A 38 -4.94 -8.04 -11.81
C ILE A 38 -5.07 -8.75 -13.15
N LEU A 39 -6.17 -9.47 -13.39
CA LEU A 39 -6.40 -10.20 -14.64
C LEU A 39 -6.43 -9.26 -15.85
N GLU A 40 -7.09 -8.10 -15.74
CA GLU A 40 -7.10 -7.08 -16.79
C GLU A 40 -5.72 -6.48 -17.02
N LYS A 41 -5.01 -6.09 -15.95
CA LYS A 41 -3.71 -5.44 -16.08
C LYS A 41 -2.62 -6.37 -16.59
N THR A 42 -2.71 -7.66 -16.29
CA THR A 42 -1.73 -8.67 -16.71
C THR A 42 -2.06 -9.33 -18.04
N ALA A 43 -3.31 -9.22 -18.51
CA ALA A 43 -3.81 -9.87 -19.72
C ALA A 43 -3.53 -11.39 -19.78
N ILE A 44 -3.44 -12.06 -18.62
CA ILE A 44 -3.02 -13.47 -18.52
C ILE A 44 -3.96 -14.45 -19.24
N LEU A 45 -5.26 -14.12 -19.31
CA LEU A 45 -6.27 -14.92 -20.01
C LEU A 45 -6.42 -14.53 -21.50
N GLY A 46 -5.55 -13.64 -21.99
CA GLY A 46 -5.57 -13.08 -23.33
C GLY A 46 -6.10 -11.65 -23.41
N GLU A 47 -5.75 -10.95 -24.48
CA GLU A 47 -6.20 -9.58 -24.73
C GLU A 47 -7.71 -9.53 -25.03
N ASN A 48 -8.36 -8.45 -24.61
CA ASN A 48 -9.79 -8.21 -24.82
C ASN A 48 -10.72 -9.30 -24.23
N LYS A 49 -10.27 -10.05 -23.22
CA LYS A 49 -11.05 -11.10 -22.53
C LYS A 49 -11.77 -10.60 -21.27
N LYS A 50 -12.24 -9.35 -21.28
CA LYS A 50 -12.90 -8.73 -20.12
C LYS A 50 -14.05 -9.54 -19.56
N ASN A 51 -14.90 -10.11 -20.42
CA ASN A 51 -16.02 -10.94 -19.98
C ASN A 51 -15.57 -12.18 -19.20
N ILE A 52 -14.47 -12.80 -19.63
CA ILE A 52 -13.88 -13.97 -18.94
C ILE A 52 -13.25 -13.52 -17.63
N ASN A 53 -12.50 -12.41 -17.63
CA ASN A 53 -11.89 -11.86 -16.43
C ASN A 53 -12.93 -11.57 -15.34
N VAL A 54 -14.09 -11.00 -15.70
CA VAL A 54 -15.21 -10.78 -14.77
C VAL A 54 -15.75 -12.09 -14.20
N VAL A 55 -15.97 -13.10 -15.04
CA VAL A 55 -16.51 -14.40 -14.58
C VAL A 55 -15.51 -15.08 -13.64
N VAL A 56 -14.23 -15.11 -14.00
CA VAL A 56 -13.18 -15.75 -13.19
C VAL A 56 -13.02 -15.04 -11.84
N SER A 57 -12.93 -13.70 -11.83
CA SER A 57 -12.83 -12.96 -10.59
C SER A 57 -14.07 -13.11 -9.72
N PHE A 58 -15.27 -13.20 -10.32
CA PHE A 58 -16.52 -13.44 -9.60
C PHE A 58 -16.52 -14.80 -8.91
N VAL A 59 -16.14 -15.86 -9.64
CA VAL A 59 -16.04 -17.21 -9.08
C VAL A 59 -15.02 -17.26 -7.94
N ILE A 60 -13.84 -16.64 -8.11
CA ILE A 60 -12.81 -16.59 -7.06
C ILE A 60 -13.33 -15.85 -5.82
N GLY A 61 -13.96 -14.68 -6.01
CA GLY A 61 -14.58 -13.93 -4.91
C GLY A 61 -15.62 -14.76 -4.18
N MET A 62 -16.51 -15.45 -4.90
CA MET A 62 -17.57 -16.29 -4.31
C MET A 62 -16.97 -17.46 -3.51
N LEU A 63 -15.96 -18.14 -4.05
CA LEU A 63 -15.28 -19.24 -3.35
C LEU A 63 -14.65 -18.79 -2.04
N LEU A 64 -14.15 -17.56 -1.98
CA LEU A 64 -13.61 -16.99 -0.75
C LEU A 64 -14.67 -16.77 0.32
N VAL A 65 -15.87 -16.31 -0.06
CA VAL A 65 -16.98 -16.06 0.88
C VAL A 65 -17.42 -17.33 1.61
N VAL A 66 -17.31 -18.48 0.93
CA VAL A 66 -17.64 -19.79 1.52
C VAL A 66 -16.73 -20.12 2.71
N GLN A 67 -15.50 -19.60 2.74
CA GLN A 67 -14.56 -19.84 3.82
C GLN A 67 -14.67 -18.77 4.90
N GLN A 68 -15.48 -19.05 5.93
CA GLN A 68 -15.72 -18.14 7.06
C GLN A 68 -14.43 -17.66 7.73
N GLY A 69 -13.44 -18.54 7.93
CA GLY A 69 -12.18 -18.15 8.57
C GLY A 69 -11.37 -17.11 7.76
N ILE A 70 -11.45 -17.15 6.43
CA ILE A 70 -10.78 -16.16 5.57
C ILE A 70 -11.56 -14.85 5.59
N VAL A 71 -12.90 -14.92 5.55
CA VAL A 71 -13.77 -13.75 5.63
C VAL A 71 -13.53 -12.97 6.92
N GLU A 72 -13.47 -13.65 8.07
CA GLU A 72 -13.16 -13.04 9.37
C GLU A 72 -11.79 -12.35 9.38
N LEU A 73 -10.77 -13.02 8.85
CA LEU A 73 -9.44 -12.43 8.73
C LEU A 73 -9.49 -11.16 7.87
N ILE A 74 -10.15 -11.21 6.70
CA ILE A 74 -10.26 -10.03 5.82
C ILE A 74 -11.01 -8.90 6.52
N ASN A 75 -12.08 -9.19 7.25
CA ASN A 75 -12.82 -8.17 8.01
C ASN A 75 -11.97 -7.54 9.12
N LEU A 76 -11.01 -8.27 9.71
CA LEU A 76 -10.04 -7.71 10.64
C LEU A 76 -9.01 -6.78 9.95
N PHE A 77 -8.62 -7.10 8.71
CA PHE A 77 -7.65 -6.33 7.94
C PHE A 77 -8.26 -5.13 7.19
N LEU A 78 -9.51 -5.25 6.73
CA LEU A 78 -10.19 -4.29 5.86
C LEU A 78 -10.21 -2.86 6.42
N PRO A 79 -10.64 -2.62 7.68
CA PRO A 79 -10.62 -1.29 8.27
C PRO A 79 -9.20 -0.72 8.34
N ARG A 80 -8.21 -1.56 8.66
CA ARG A 80 -6.81 -1.14 8.78
C ARG A 80 -6.22 -0.73 7.43
N VAL A 81 -6.45 -1.52 6.38
CA VAL A 81 -6.02 -1.19 5.01
C VAL A 81 -6.70 0.09 4.53
N SER A 82 -7.99 0.26 4.81
CA SER A 82 -8.74 1.46 4.46
C SER A 82 -8.16 2.70 5.13
N LEU A 83 -7.83 2.63 6.43
CA LEU A 83 -7.16 3.71 7.15
C LEU A 83 -5.79 4.04 6.54
N ILE A 84 -4.98 3.02 6.23
CA ILE A 84 -3.67 3.21 5.60
C ILE A 84 -3.81 3.91 4.25
N LEU A 85 -4.77 3.50 3.41
CA LEU A 85 -5.02 4.14 2.12
C LEU A 85 -5.45 5.61 2.30
N VAL A 86 -6.36 5.89 3.23
CA VAL A 86 -6.79 7.27 3.52
C VAL A 86 -5.62 8.12 3.97
N VAL A 87 -4.79 7.62 4.90
CA VAL A 87 -3.60 8.34 5.36
C VAL A 87 -2.60 8.54 4.22
N MET A 88 -2.34 7.53 3.41
CA MET A 88 -1.45 7.63 2.25
C MET A 88 -1.94 8.69 1.26
N LEU A 89 -3.24 8.69 0.95
CA LEU A 89 -3.86 9.70 0.09
C LEU A 89 -3.73 11.10 0.69
N MET A 90 -4.01 11.26 1.99
CA MET A 90 -3.83 12.54 2.68
C MET A 90 -2.37 13.02 2.62
N THR A 91 -1.40 12.13 2.85
CA THR A 91 0.03 12.47 2.75
C THR A 91 0.42 12.86 1.33
N LEU A 92 -0.01 12.10 0.32
CA LEU A 92 0.23 12.44 -1.09
C LEU A 92 -0.38 13.79 -1.46
N MET A 93 -1.58 14.10 -0.95
CA MET A 93 -2.25 15.38 -1.14
C MET A 93 -1.46 16.53 -0.51
N LEU A 94 -0.95 16.35 0.71
CA LEU A 94 -0.11 17.35 1.37
C LEU A 94 1.22 17.57 0.62
N ILE A 95 1.86 16.50 0.17
CA ILE A 95 3.09 16.58 -0.64
C ILE A 95 2.80 17.30 -1.96
N ALA A 96 1.72 16.93 -2.66
CA ALA A 96 1.34 17.57 -3.92
C ALA A 96 1.03 19.06 -3.73
N MET A 97 0.39 19.42 -2.62
CA MET A 97 0.10 20.82 -2.27
C MET A 97 1.37 21.62 -1.97
N LEU A 98 2.32 21.04 -1.23
CA LEU A 98 3.57 21.70 -0.85
C LEU A 98 4.62 21.73 -1.99
N ALA A 99 4.64 20.72 -2.84
CA ALA A 99 5.62 20.59 -3.94
C ALA A 99 5.31 21.51 -5.14
N GLY A 100 4.06 21.96 -5.29
CA GLY A 100 3.66 22.81 -6.42
C GLY A 100 3.72 22.09 -7.78
N LYS A 101 3.17 22.72 -8.81
CA LYS A 101 2.92 22.11 -10.14
C LYS A 101 4.15 21.63 -10.93
N LYS A 102 5.38 21.84 -10.47
CA LYS A 102 6.59 21.37 -11.17
C LYS A 102 7.11 20.09 -10.52
N PHE A 103 6.47 18.98 -10.89
CA PHE A 103 6.98 17.64 -10.65
C PHE A 103 8.14 17.32 -11.61
N GLU A 104 9.31 17.92 -11.38
CA GLU A 104 10.57 17.36 -11.87
C GLU A 104 11.14 16.47 -10.76
N GLY A 105 10.85 15.17 -10.86
CA GLY A 105 11.49 14.07 -10.12
C GLY A 105 11.86 14.36 -8.67
N ILE A 106 11.02 13.93 -7.73
CA ILE A 106 11.33 14.06 -6.29
C ILE A 106 12.54 13.17 -5.93
N LYS A 107 13.74 13.74 -6.06
CA LYS A 107 14.96 13.30 -5.40
C LYS A 107 15.26 14.34 -4.33
N GLY A 108 14.95 14.01 -3.07
CA GLY A 108 15.23 14.92 -1.95
C GLY A 108 14.65 14.45 -0.62
N PRO A 109 15.12 15.02 0.50
CA PRO A 109 14.79 14.59 1.86
C PRO A 109 13.28 14.65 2.18
N VAL A 110 12.50 15.43 1.44
CA VAL A 110 11.04 15.56 1.59
C VAL A 110 10.30 14.26 1.20
N PHE A 111 10.78 13.53 0.18
CA PHE A 111 10.21 12.22 -0.18
C PHE A 111 10.47 11.18 0.90
N SER A 112 11.70 11.18 1.43
CA SER A 112 12.10 10.29 2.52
C SER A 112 11.27 10.55 3.78
N ILE A 113 11.00 11.82 4.11
CA ILE A 113 10.14 12.21 5.24
C ILE A 113 8.68 11.77 5.01
N GLY A 114 8.15 11.90 3.80
CA GLY A 114 6.80 11.43 3.45
C GLY A 114 6.67 9.91 3.60
N ILE A 115 7.66 9.15 3.13
CA ILE A 115 7.70 7.69 3.29
C ILE A 115 7.81 7.29 4.77
N ILE A 116 8.68 7.96 5.54
CA ILE A 116 8.84 7.71 6.97
C ILE A 116 7.53 8.00 7.73
N LEU A 117 6.84 9.09 7.41
CA LEU A 117 5.54 9.43 8.01
C LEU A 117 4.46 8.40 7.68
N VAL A 118 4.41 7.90 6.44
CA VAL A 118 3.48 6.83 6.05
C VAL A 118 3.81 5.53 6.78
N ILE A 119 5.08 5.18 6.93
CA ILE A 119 5.51 3.99 7.69
C ILE A 119 5.12 4.12 9.17
N VAL A 120 5.35 5.28 9.79
CA VAL A 120 4.94 5.55 11.16
C VAL A 120 3.42 5.46 11.29
N ALA A 121 2.65 6.06 10.38
CA ALA A 121 1.20 5.98 10.43
C ALA A 121 0.65 4.57 10.22
N ILE A 122 1.27 3.77 9.34
CA ILE A 122 0.96 2.35 9.15
C ILE A 122 1.22 1.57 10.43
N ILE A 123 2.37 1.80 11.07
CA ILE A 123 2.71 1.18 12.36
C ILE A 123 1.63 1.53 13.39
N PHE A 124 1.32 2.82 13.59
CA PHE A 124 0.30 3.24 14.55
C PHE A 124 -1.10 2.67 14.24
N ALA A 125 -1.49 2.60 12.96
CA ALA A 125 -2.78 2.05 12.53
C ALA A 125 -2.87 0.53 12.72
N LEU A 126 -1.74 -0.19 12.65
CA LEU A 126 -1.68 -1.64 12.83
C LEU A 126 -1.49 -2.05 14.29
N THR A 127 -0.95 -1.17 15.14
CA THR A 127 -0.68 -1.47 16.56
C THR A 127 -1.81 -1.09 17.51
N SER A 128 -2.68 -0.12 17.17
CA SER A 128 -3.70 0.37 18.11
C SER A 128 -4.83 -0.65 18.39
N PRO A 129 -5.01 -1.13 19.64
CA PRO A 129 -6.26 -1.69 20.11
C PRO A 129 -7.19 -0.54 20.54
N PRO A 130 -8.52 -0.67 20.38
CA PRO A 130 -9.44 0.39 20.73
C PRO A 130 -9.37 0.63 22.25
N ALA A 131 -9.08 1.88 22.62
CA ALA A 131 -9.07 2.42 23.98
C ALA A 131 -8.02 1.84 24.94
N THR A 132 -6.90 2.55 25.11
CA THR A 132 -6.57 3.27 26.37
C THR A 132 -5.16 3.86 26.32
N SER A 133 -5.07 5.13 26.73
CA SER A 133 -3.89 5.89 27.18
C SER A 133 -2.79 6.33 26.18
N GLY A 134 -2.92 7.59 25.73
CA GLY A 134 -1.81 8.54 25.64
C GLY A 134 -0.79 8.38 24.50
N PHE A 135 0.08 9.39 24.36
CA PHE A 135 1.19 9.47 23.40
C PHE A 135 2.35 8.50 23.70
N PHE A 136 2.11 7.49 24.55
CA PHE A 136 3.11 6.53 25.01
C PHE A 136 2.83 5.16 24.40
N LEU A 137 3.84 4.59 23.75
CA LEU A 137 3.77 3.24 23.17
C LEU A 137 3.61 2.21 24.30
N SER A 138 2.50 1.47 24.26
CA SER A 138 2.25 0.33 25.15
C SER A 138 3.30 -0.77 24.91
N GLU A 139 3.51 -1.65 25.89
CA GLU A 139 4.39 -2.82 25.71
C GLU A 139 3.90 -3.73 24.58
N ALA A 140 2.59 -3.74 24.30
CA ALA A 140 2.01 -4.40 23.14
C ALA A 140 2.43 -3.73 21.81
N ASP A 141 2.51 -2.39 21.78
CA ASP A 141 2.95 -1.62 20.62
C ASP A 141 4.44 -1.84 20.34
N LYS A 142 5.27 -1.89 21.39
CA LYS A 142 6.71 -2.21 21.28
C LYS A 142 6.91 -3.62 20.72
N ALA A 143 6.13 -4.60 21.21
CA ALA A 143 6.19 -5.97 20.73
C ALA A 143 5.74 -6.10 19.27
N ALA A 144 4.69 -5.39 18.86
CA ALA A 144 4.20 -5.39 17.49
C ALA A 144 5.16 -4.66 16.52
N LEU A 145 5.78 -3.56 16.97
CA LEU A 145 6.81 -2.83 16.23
C LEU A 145 8.03 -3.72 15.94
N ILE A 146 8.45 -4.53 16.90
CA ILE A 146 9.55 -5.49 16.71
C ILE A 146 9.14 -6.59 15.74
N ARG A 147 7.93 -7.14 15.87
CA ARG A 147 7.45 -8.26 15.04
C ARG A 147 7.22 -7.88 13.58
N ILE A 148 6.65 -6.71 13.31
CA ILE A 148 6.31 -6.24 11.96
C ILE A 148 7.41 -5.34 11.39
N GLY A 149 8.03 -4.51 12.24
CA GLY A 149 9.05 -3.54 11.83
C GLY A 149 10.36 -4.18 11.40
N ILE A 150 10.82 -5.25 12.06
CA ILE A 150 12.08 -5.93 11.67
C ILE A 150 11.98 -6.52 10.25
N PRO A 151 10.95 -7.30 9.88
CA PRO A 151 10.78 -7.78 8.50
C PRO A 151 10.70 -6.65 7.46
N LEU A 152 9.99 -5.57 7.78
CA LEU A 152 9.85 -4.41 6.90
C LEU A 152 11.18 -3.67 6.69
N LEU A 153 11.96 -3.52 7.77
CA LEU A 153 13.29 -2.91 7.73
C LEU A 153 14.25 -3.76 6.89
N ILE A 154 14.23 -5.09 7.06
CA ILE A 154 14.99 -6.02 6.23
C ILE A 154 14.56 -5.92 4.75
N PHE A 155 13.27 -5.86 4.47
CA PHE A 155 12.75 -5.69 3.10
C PHE A 155 13.25 -4.40 2.46
N PHE A 156 13.24 -3.27 3.19
CA PHE A 156 13.74 -2.00 2.66
C PHE A 156 15.26 -1.95 2.52
N ILE A 157 16.04 -2.59 3.41
CA ILE A 157 17.48 -2.77 3.21
C ILE A 157 17.73 -3.59 1.93
N ALA A 158 17.00 -4.69 1.74
CA ALA A 158 17.12 -5.52 0.54
C ALA A 158 16.79 -4.71 -0.73
N VAL A 159 15.68 -3.97 -0.72
CA VAL A 159 15.30 -3.09 -1.84
C VAL A 159 16.33 -1.98 -2.06
N GLY A 160 16.87 -1.37 -1.00
CA GLY A 160 17.90 -0.33 -1.07
C GLY A 160 19.23 -0.84 -1.64
N ILE A 161 19.61 -2.07 -1.34
CA ILE A 161 20.78 -2.72 -1.94
C ILE A 161 20.52 -3.02 -3.42
N VAL A 162 19.32 -3.49 -3.77
CA VAL A 162 18.94 -3.81 -5.16
C VAL A 162 18.80 -2.54 -6.02
N THR A 163 18.34 -1.43 -5.44
CA THR A 163 18.17 -0.15 -6.15
C THR A 163 19.41 0.73 -6.14
N SER A 164 20.38 0.49 -5.24
CA SER A 164 21.67 1.19 -5.25
C SER A 164 22.72 0.56 -6.19
N GLY A 165 22.41 -0.60 -6.79
CA GLY A 165 23.27 -1.29 -7.77
C GLY A 165 23.20 -0.69 -9.18
N GLY A 166 23.45 0.61 -9.33
CA GLY A 166 23.22 1.32 -10.59
C GLY A 166 24.17 2.45 -10.97
N GLU A 167 25.36 2.57 -10.37
CA GLU A 167 26.40 3.46 -10.89
C GLU A 167 27.63 2.64 -11.29
N ARG A 168 27.70 2.26 -12.57
CA ARG A 168 28.93 1.73 -13.14
C ARG A 168 29.93 2.89 -13.24
N PRO A 169 31.12 2.80 -12.63
CA PRO A 169 32.12 3.86 -12.76
C PRO A 169 32.51 3.98 -14.24
N ASN A 170 32.27 5.16 -14.80
CA ASN A 170 32.55 5.48 -16.20
C ASN A 170 34.07 5.43 -16.46
N LYS A 171 34.53 4.28 -16.95
CA LYS A 171 35.94 3.96 -17.20
C LYS A 171 36.53 4.77 -18.37
N GLU A 172 35.69 5.33 -19.24
CA GLU A 172 36.13 6.09 -20.42
C GLU A 172 36.67 7.48 -20.05
N SER A 173 36.07 8.16 -19.07
CA SER A 173 36.53 9.47 -18.57
C SER A 173 37.97 9.42 -18.01
N ASN A 174 38.32 8.33 -17.34
CA ASN A 174 39.65 8.15 -16.77
C ASN A 174 40.69 7.78 -17.84
N MET A 175 40.28 7.08 -18.90
CA MET A 175 41.16 6.69 -20.00
C MET A 175 41.50 7.87 -20.90
N GLU A 176 40.56 8.79 -21.16
CA GLU A 176 40.86 10.05 -21.87
C GLU A 176 41.76 10.98 -21.06
N THR A 177 41.56 11.04 -19.75
CA THR A 177 42.37 11.88 -18.85
C THR A 177 43.80 11.33 -18.74
N LEU A 178 43.95 10.00 -18.67
CA LEU A 178 45.26 9.32 -18.73
C LEU A 178 45.91 9.46 -20.10
N ALA A 179 45.17 9.27 -21.20
CA ALA A 179 45.71 9.43 -22.56
C ALA A 179 46.18 10.87 -22.83
N LYS A 180 45.47 11.88 -22.31
CA LYS A 180 45.90 13.29 -22.37
C LYS A 180 47.11 13.59 -21.50
N ALA A 181 47.25 12.91 -20.35
CA ALA A 181 48.41 13.04 -19.47
C ALA A 181 49.67 12.38 -20.06
N PHE A 182 49.52 11.26 -20.76
CA PHE A 182 50.63 10.55 -21.42
C PHE A 182 50.94 11.07 -22.84
N GLY A 183 49.99 11.74 -23.50
CA GLY A 183 50.13 12.25 -24.88
C GLY A 183 50.77 13.62 -25.02
N ARG A 184 51.13 14.31 -23.92
CA ARG A 184 51.71 15.66 -23.96
C ARG A 184 53.21 15.64 -23.67
N GLY A 185 53.95 14.90 -24.50
CA GLY A 185 55.39 14.70 -24.37
C GLY A 185 56.14 14.62 -25.70
N LYS A 186 55.61 15.23 -26.77
CA LYS A 186 56.34 15.43 -28.02
C LYS A 186 55.73 16.63 -28.73
N ASP A 187 56.49 17.73 -28.75
CA ASP A 187 56.51 18.81 -29.74
C ASP A 187 57.07 20.07 -29.05
N SER A 188 58.40 20.04 -28.88
CA SER A 188 59.31 21.18 -28.75
C SER A 188 60.52 20.87 -29.60
#